data_AF-A0A966D9H9-F1
#
_entry.id   AF-A0A966D9H9-F1
#
_cell.length_a   1.000
_cell.length_b   1.000
_cell.length_c   1.000
_cell.angle_alpha   90.00
_cell.angle_beta   90.00
_cell.angle_gamma   90.00
#
_symmetry.space_group_name_H-M   'P 1'
#
loop_
_entity.id
_entity.type
_entity.pdbx_description
1 polymer ?
#
loop_
_entity_poly.entity_id
_entity_poly.type
_entity_poly.pdbx_seq_one_letter_code
_entity_poly.pdbx_strand_id
1 'polypeptide(L)'
;MTDEEKLAKYRAKLAIWEAAEEVVATTGQSYDLDDGDMRRSLTFAHISQIRESITFYSNKIATLERKIANLGKQRTIVFGRGR
;
A
#
# COMPACT_ATOMS: atom_id res chain seq x y z
N MET A 1 14.10 -0.78 8.58
CA MET A 1 13.08 -0.52 7.55
C MET A 1 12.94 0.98 7.34
N THR A 2 13.61 1.46 6.30
CA THR A 2 13.56 2.82 5.76
C THR A 2 12.17 3.14 5.22
N ASP A 3 11.88 4.43 4.99
CA ASP A 3 10.59 4.84 4.40
C ASP A 3 10.41 4.28 2.96
N GLU A 4 11.51 4.05 2.22
CA GLU A 4 11.50 3.43 0.90
C GLU A 4 11.16 1.92 0.96
N GLU A 5 11.73 1.19 1.92
CA GLU A 5 11.38 -0.22 2.15
C GLU A 5 9.91 -0.38 2.59
N LYS A 6 9.40 0.57 3.39
CA LYS A 6 7.97 0.60 3.77
C LYS A 6 7.08 0.86 2.56
N LEU A 7 7.47 1.76 1.67
CA LEU A 7 6.73 2.05 0.44
C LEU A 7 6.65 0.80 -0.45
N ALA A 8 7.78 0.12 -0.66
CA ALA A 8 7.83 -1.12 -1.42
C ALA A 8 6.94 -2.21 -0.80
N LYS A 9 7.00 -2.36 0.54
CA LYS A 9 6.15 -3.31 1.27
C LYS A 9 4.67 -2.98 1.08
N TYR A 10 4.24 -1.74 1.28
CA TYR A 10 2.82 -1.37 1.13
C TYR A 10 2.31 -1.51 -0.30
N ARG A 11 3.14 -1.25 -1.31
CA ARG A 11 2.78 -1.50 -2.72
C ARG A 11 2.58 -3.00 -3.00
N ALA A 12 3.46 -3.85 -2.46
CA ALA A 12 3.30 -5.30 -2.56
C ALA A 12 1.99 -5.76 -1.89
N LYS A 13 1.70 -5.23 -0.68
CA LYS A 13 0.43 -5.51 0.01
C LYS A 13 -0.77 -5.08 -0.84
N LEU A 14 -0.74 -3.86 -1.37
CA LEU A 14 -1.82 -3.32 -2.19
C LEU A 14 -2.13 -4.23 -3.39
N ALA A 15 -1.09 -4.68 -4.11
CA ALA A 15 -1.27 -5.56 -5.26
C ALA A 15 -1.96 -6.89 -4.91
N ILE A 16 -1.69 -7.45 -3.72
CA ILE A 16 -2.36 -8.67 -3.25
C ILE A 16 -3.85 -8.41 -2.99
N TRP A 17 -4.19 -7.27 -2.40
CA TRP A 17 -5.58 -6.90 -2.15
C TRP A 17 -6.35 -6.57 -3.43
N GLU A 18 -5.70 -5.96 -4.42
CA GLU A 18 -6.29 -5.72 -5.74
C GLU A 18 -6.55 -7.05 -6.48
N ALA A 19 -5.60 -7.98 -6.43
CA ALA A 19 -5.79 -9.33 -6.98
C ALA A 19 -6.93 -10.07 -6.27
N ALA A 20 -7.03 -9.93 -4.94
CA ALA A 20 -8.14 -10.49 -4.18
C ALA A 20 -9.48 -9.85 -4.58
N GLU A 21 -9.54 -8.53 -4.79
CA GLU A 21 -10.75 -7.87 -5.27
C GLU A 21 -11.17 -8.41 -6.64
N GLU A 22 -10.23 -8.53 -7.58
CA GLU A 22 -10.52 -9.00 -8.93
C GLU A 22 -11.09 -10.43 -8.91
N VAL A 23 -10.44 -11.36 -8.22
CA VAL A 23 -10.93 -12.74 -8.10
C VAL A 23 -12.29 -12.78 -7.41
N VAL A 24 -12.40 -12.14 -6.25
CA VAL A 24 -13.61 -12.21 -5.44
C VAL A 24 -14.79 -11.53 -6.13
N ALA A 25 -14.58 -10.37 -6.75
CA ALA A 25 -15.64 -9.58 -7.38
C ALA A 25 -16.03 -10.10 -8.77
N THR A 26 -15.07 -10.59 -9.55
CA THR A 26 -15.31 -11.00 -10.95
C THR A 26 -15.68 -12.47 -11.07
N THR A 27 -14.98 -13.38 -10.37
CA THR A 27 -15.28 -14.82 -10.45
C THR A 27 -16.17 -15.31 -9.31
N GLY A 28 -16.32 -14.54 -8.22
CA GLY A 28 -17.08 -14.96 -7.04
C GLY A 28 -16.41 -16.07 -6.24
N GLN A 29 -15.18 -16.43 -6.59
CA GLN A 29 -14.41 -17.50 -5.95
C GLN A 29 -13.75 -16.99 -4.68
N SER A 30 -13.40 -17.92 -3.79
CA SER A 30 -12.58 -17.61 -2.63
C SER A 30 -11.13 -17.35 -3.05
N TYR A 31 -10.51 -16.34 -2.46
CA TYR A 31 -9.11 -16.01 -2.66
C TYR A 31 -8.33 -16.21 -1.36
N ASP A 32 -7.33 -17.08 -1.38
CA ASP A 32 -6.44 -17.27 -0.23
C ASP A 32 -5.39 -16.16 -0.22
N LEU A 33 -5.62 -15.15 0.61
CA LEU A 33 -4.68 -14.06 0.81
C LEU A 33 -3.59 -14.53 1.78
N ASP A 34 -2.34 -14.46 1.33
CA ASP A 34 -1.13 -14.63 2.13
C ASP A 34 -0.24 -13.40 1.91
N ASP A 35 -0.19 -12.54 2.92
CA ASP A 35 0.54 -11.26 2.86
C ASP A 35 1.83 -11.31 3.71
N GLY A 36 2.26 -12.52 4.08
CA GLY A 36 3.40 -12.79 4.98
C GLY A 36 3.21 -12.41 6.44
N ASP A 37 2.23 -11.53 6.75
CA ASP A 37 1.83 -11.14 8.11
C ASP A 37 0.56 -11.86 8.56
N MET A 38 -0.33 -12.11 7.60
CA MET A 38 -1.57 -12.85 7.84
C MET A 38 -1.91 -13.72 6.64
N ARG A 39 -2.61 -14.81 6.94
CA ARG A 39 -3.20 -15.70 5.95
C ARG A 39 -4.69 -15.82 6.21
N ARG A 40 -5.52 -15.51 5.21
CA ARG A 40 -6.97 -15.58 5.32
C ARG A 40 -7.61 -15.86 3.96
N SER A 41 -8.62 -16.72 3.96
CA SER A 41 -9.47 -16.94 2.80
C SER A 41 -10.53 -15.84 2.72
N LEU A 42 -10.49 -15.06 1.65
CA LEU A 42 -11.42 -13.98 1.34
C LEU A 42 -12.48 -14.50 0.37
N THR A 43 -13.68 -13.95 0.45
CA THR A 43 -14.85 -14.32 -0.36
C THR A 43 -15.66 -13.07 -0.65
N PHE A 44 -16.70 -13.17 -1.49
CA PHE A 44 -17.53 -12.00 -1.86
C PHE A 44 -18.15 -11.29 -0.64
N ALA A 45 -18.43 -12.03 0.43
CA ALA A 45 -18.89 -11.47 1.70
C ALA A 45 -17.90 -10.46 2.33
N HIS A 46 -16.62 -10.56 1.99
CA HIS A 46 -15.55 -9.70 2.49
C HIS A 46 -15.20 -8.54 1.55
N ILE A 47 -15.95 -8.32 0.46
CA ILE A 47 -15.61 -7.31 -0.57
C ILE A 47 -15.46 -5.90 -0.01
N SER A 48 -16.31 -5.52 0.96
CA SER A 48 -16.19 -4.23 1.64
C SER A 48 -14.87 -4.09 2.39
N GLN A 49 -14.45 -5.14 3.09
CA GLN A 49 -13.18 -5.18 3.82
C GLN A 49 -11.98 -5.10 2.86
N ILE A 50 -12.07 -5.77 1.70
CA ILE A 50 -11.04 -5.71 0.65
C ILE A 50 -10.86 -4.27 0.18
N ARG A 51 -11.96 -3.58 -0.18
CA ARG A 51 -11.95 -2.19 -0.64
C ARG A 51 -11.45 -1.20 0.41
N GLU A 52 -11.84 -1.39 1.66
CA GLU A 52 -11.29 -0.60 2.78
C GLU A 52 -9.78 -0.80 2.91
N SER A 53 -9.30 -2.03 2.78
CA SER A 53 -7.87 -2.35 2.85
C SER A 53 -7.09 -1.72 1.70
N ILE A 54 -7.61 -1.80 0.46
CA ILE A 54 -7.03 -1.12 -0.71
C ILE A 54 -6.91 0.38 -0.45
N THR A 55 -7.98 1.01 0.02
CA THR A 55 -8.01 2.45 0.31
C THR A 55 -7.00 2.82 1.40
N PHE A 56 -6.91 2.01 2.46
CA PHE A 56 -5.95 2.19 3.53
C PHE A 56 -4.51 2.15 3.03
N TYR A 57 -4.13 1.13 2.26
CA TYR A 57 -2.76 1.01 1.74
C TYR A 57 -2.43 2.10 0.73
N SER A 58 -3.37 2.46 -0.15
CA SER A 58 -3.22 3.59 -1.08
C SER A 58 -2.94 4.90 -0.35
N ASN A 59 -3.70 5.20 0.72
CA ASN A 59 -3.46 6.39 1.54
C ASN A 59 -2.10 6.37 2.27
N LYS A 60 -1.66 5.19 2.74
CA LYS A 60 -0.33 5.04 3.36
C LYS A 60 0.80 5.26 2.36
N ILE A 61 0.66 4.71 1.15
CA ILE A 61 1.59 4.92 0.04
C ILE A 61 1.69 6.41 -0.27
N ALA A 62 0.56 7.09 -0.53
CA ALA A 62 0.55 8.52 -0.85
C ALA A 62 1.17 9.38 0.27
N THR A 63 0.94 9.03 1.54
CA THR A 63 1.53 9.73 2.68
C THR A 63 3.05 9.55 2.73
N LEU A 64 3.53 8.33 2.49
CA LEU A 64 4.96 8.04 2.46
C LEU A 64 5.66 8.69 1.27
N GLU A 65 5.05 8.67 0.08
CA GLU A 65 5.57 9.35 -1.10
C GLU A 65 5.74 10.85 -0.87
N ARG A 66 4.73 11.49 -0.26
CA ARG A 66 4.84 12.91 0.14
C ARG A 66 5.95 13.14 1.16
N LYS A 67 6.10 12.25 2.14
CA LYS A 67 7.15 12.36 3.16
C LYS A 67 8.55 12.24 2.55
N ILE A 68 8.75 11.24 1.67
CA ILE A 68 10.02 11.02 0.95
C ILE A 68 10.32 12.22 0.05
N ALA A 69 9.34 12.71 -0.72
CA ALA A 69 9.49 13.89 -1.56
C ALA A 69 9.82 15.16 -0.75
N ASN A 70 9.20 15.34 0.42
CA ASN A 70 9.45 16.49 1.28
C ASN A 70 10.85 16.43 1.93
N LEU A 71 11.31 15.25 2.34
CA LEU A 71 12.69 15.03 2.81
C LEU A 71 13.71 15.35 1.71
N GLY A 72 13.41 15.02 0.45
CA GLY A 72 14.21 15.40 -0.71
C GLY A 72 14.30 16.91 -0.89
N LYS A 73 13.18 17.65 -0.72
CA LYS A 73 13.17 19.12 -0.81
C LYS A 73 13.91 19.80 0.34
N GLN A 74 13.79 19.29 1.57
CA GLN A 74 14.44 19.88 2.74
C GLN A 74 15.98 19.76 2.67
N ARG A 75 16.51 18.69 2.07
CA ARG A 75 17.96 18.55 1.80
C ARG A 75 18.50 19.60 0.84
N THR A 76 17.71 20.03 -0.14
CA THR A 76 18.12 21.07 -1.11
C THR A 76 18.20 22.46 -0.48
N ILE A 77 17.33 22.77 0.49
CA ILE A 77 17.25 24.13 1.06
C ILE A 77 18.42 24.43 2.01
N VAL A 78 18.97 23.41 2.70
CA VAL A 78 20.06 23.61 3.67
C VAL A 78 21.41 23.90 3.01
N PHE A 79 21.60 23.54 1.73
CA PHE A 79 22.84 23.82 0.98
C PHE A 79 22.82 25.13 0.17
N GLY A 80 21.77 25.93 0.27
CA GLY A 80 21.51 27.07 -0.62
C GLY A 80 21.56 28.47 -0.01
N ARG A 81 22.19 28.69 1.15
CA ARG A 81 22.33 30.04 1.72
C ARG A 81 23.70 30.29 2.36
N GLY A 82 24.71 30.29 1.49
CA GLY A 82 26.03 30.87 1.75
C GLY A 82 26.36 31.91 0.68
N ARG A 83 25.87 33.13 0.86
CA ARG A 83 26.44 34.36 0.32
C ARG A 83 25.88 35.57 1.06
#